data_AF-A0A7X7JSY4-F1
#
_entry.id   AF-A0A7X7JSY4-F1
#
_cell.length_a   1.000
_cell.length_b   1.000
_cell.length_c   1.000
_cell.angle_alpha   90.00
_cell.angle_beta   90.00
_cell.angle_gamma   90.00
#
_symmetry.space_group_name_H-M   'P 1'
#
loop_
_entity.id
_entity.type
_entity.pdbx_description
1 polymer ?
#
loop_
_entity_poly.entity_id
_entity_poly.type
_entity_poly.pdbx_seq_one_letter_code
_entity_poly.pdbx_strand_id
1 'polypeptide(L)'
;EQMKMFLTRLGFGSKVVVTGDVTQIDLPRGQKSGLRMVQDILDGVDDIAFLHLTARDVVRHRLVGRIVAAYDQYDSAQEAQRGRHK
;
A
#
# COMPACT_ATOMS: atom_id res chain seq x y z
N GLU A 1 8.55 -7.96 -13.33
CA GLU A 1 9.94 -7.61 -13.73
C GLU A 1 10.72 -6.77 -12.71
N GLN A 2 10.37 -5.52 -12.39
CA GLN A 2 11.24 -4.67 -11.54
C GLN A 2 11.56 -5.28 -10.15
N MET A 3 10.56 -5.82 -9.44
CA MET A 3 10.78 -6.45 -8.13
C MET A 3 11.67 -7.69 -8.19
N LYS A 4 11.50 -8.53 -9.23
CA LYS A 4 12.37 -9.68 -9.46
C LYS A 4 13.82 -9.22 -9.62
N MET A 5 14.07 -8.24 -10.49
CA MET A 5 15.42 -7.71 -10.72
C MET A 5 16.07 -7.11 -9.47
N PHE A 6 15.27 -6.57 -8.54
CA PHE A 6 15.76 -6.01 -7.29
C PHE A 6 16.05 -7.11 -6.26
N LEU A 7 15.07 -7.99 -6.00
CA LEU A 7 15.17 -9.03 -4.97
C LEU A 7 16.25 -10.08 -5.29
N THR A 8 16.56 -10.32 -6.56
CA THR A 8 17.64 -11.25 -6.94
C THR A 8 19.04 -10.65 -6.75
N ARG A 9 19.18 -9.41 -6.24
CA ARG A 9 20.48 -8.77 -5.96
C ARG A 9 20.90 -8.88 -4.48
N LEU A 10 20.11 -9.56 -3.65
CA LEU A 10 20.47 -9.77 -2.25
C LEU A 10 21.75 -10.61 -2.15
N GLY A 11 22.74 -10.09 -1.43
CA GLY A 11 24.00 -10.77 -1.13
C GLY A 11 24.00 -11.43 0.25
N PHE A 12 25.04 -12.21 0.55
CA PHE A 12 25.20 -12.86 1.85
C PHE A 12 25.21 -11.86 3.01
N GLY A 13 24.53 -12.20 4.11
CA GLY A 13 24.43 -11.36 5.30
C GLY A 13 23.65 -10.05 5.12
N SER A 14 23.02 -9.83 3.97
CA SER A 14 22.20 -8.64 3.72
C SER A 14 20.78 -8.82 4.26
N LYS A 15 20.13 -7.70 4.58
CA LYS A 15 18.69 -7.63 4.87
C LYS A 15 18.09 -6.52 4.02
N VAL A 16 16.90 -6.77 3.49
CA VAL A 16 16.16 -5.80 2.66
C VAL A 16 14.79 -5.60 3.25
N VAL A 17 14.35 -4.35 3.28
CA VAL A 17 12.98 -3.96 3.64
C VAL A 17 12.41 -3.19 2.47
N VAL A 18 11.32 -3.69 1.89
CA VAL A 18 10.56 -3.01 0.85
C VAL A 18 9.31 -2.42 1.49
N THR A 19 9.06 -1.12 1.29
CA THR A 19 7.89 -0.43 1.82
C THR A 19 7.10 0.21 0.69
N GLY A 20 5.80 0.40 0.91
CA GLY A 20 4.92 1.10 -0.02
C GLY A 20 3.44 0.95 0.36
N ASP A 21 2.58 1.71 -0.32
CA ASP A 21 1.14 1.66 -0.16
C ASP A 21 0.50 0.93 -1.36
N VAL A 22 -0.08 -0.25 -1.11
CA VAL A 22 -0.70 -1.10 -2.14
C VAL A 22 -1.97 -0.48 -2.75
N THR A 23 -2.53 0.55 -2.13
CA THR A 23 -3.70 1.29 -2.64
C THR A 23 -3.30 2.39 -3.61
N GLN A 24 -2.06 2.88 -3.53
CA GLN A 24 -1.53 3.92 -4.41
C GLN A 24 -0.91 3.30 -5.67
N ILE A 25 -1.72 3.11 -6.70
CA ILE A 25 -1.26 2.61 -8.00
C ILE A 25 -1.19 3.78 -8.97
N ASP A 26 0.00 4.39 -9.08
CA ASP A 26 0.30 5.41 -10.09
C ASP A 26 1.06 4.78 -11.27
N LEU A 27 0.40 3.83 -11.94
CA LEU A 27 0.97 3.11 -13.08
C LEU A 27 0.12 3.33 -14.34
N PRO A 28 0.74 3.32 -15.54
CA PRO A 28 0.01 3.30 -16.80
C PRO A 28 -1.07 2.20 -16.84
N ARG A 29 -2.17 2.48 -17.54
CA ARG A 29 -3.30 1.55 -17.66
C ARG A 29 -2.83 0.17 -18.14
N GLY A 30 -3.32 -0.87 -17.45
CA GLY A 30 -3.01 -2.27 -17.76
C GLY A 30 -1.75 -2.81 -17.07
N GLN A 31 -0.95 -1.97 -16.41
CA GLN A 31 0.20 -2.43 -15.63
C GLN A 31 -0.23 -2.87 -14.22
N LYS A 32 0.17 -4.08 -13.83
CA LYS A 32 -0.04 -4.59 -12.46
C LYS A 32 0.96 -3.97 -11.49
N SER A 33 0.51 -3.67 -10.27
CA SER A 33 1.38 -3.21 -9.18
C SER A 33 2.43 -4.28 -8.82
N GLY A 34 3.70 -3.89 -8.79
CA GLY A 34 4.79 -4.76 -8.34
C GLY A 34 4.63 -5.20 -6.88
N LEU A 35 4.12 -4.32 -6.01
CA LEU A 35 3.88 -4.62 -4.59
C LEU A 35 2.75 -5.63 -4.39
N ARG A 36 1.70 -5.59 -5.21
CA ARG A 36 0.64 -6.61 -5.14
C ARG A 36 1.13 -7.94 -5.70
N MET A 37 1.77 -7.90 -6.87
CA MET A 37 2.26 -9.10 -7.54
C MET A 37 3.30 -9.87 -6.70
N VAL A 38 4.20 -9.18 -6.00
CA VAL A 38 5.24 -9.83 -5.20
C VAL A 38 4.69 -10.54 -3.96
N GLN A 39 3.57 -10.06 -3.40
CA GLN A 39 2.86 -10.74 -2.30
C GLN A 39 2.36 -12.11 -2.76
N ASP A 40 1.71 -12.17 -3.92
CA ASP A 40 1.20 -13.44 -4.45
C ASP A 40 2.34 -14.40 -4.86
N ILE A 41 3.44 -13.87 -5.43
CA ILE A 41 4.55 -14.69 -5.94
C ILE A 41 5.42 -15.26 -4.81
N LEU A 42 5.62 -14.50 -3.74
CA LEU A 42 6.51 -14.90 -2.64
C LEU A 42 5.75 -15.38 -1.40
N ASP A 43 4.45 -15.65 -1.53
CA ASP A 43 3.67 -16.26 -0.47
C ASP A 43 4.25 -17.64 -0.10
N GLY A 44 4.45 -17.86 1.19
CA GLY A 44 5.04 -19.10 1.72
C GLY A 44 6.54 -19.29 1.49
N VAL A 45 7.27 -18.29 0.98
CA VAL A 45 8.74 -18.36 0.88
C VAL A 45 9.36 -18.14 2.25
N ASP A 46 10.15 -19.13 2.71
CA ASP A 46 10.90 -19.04 3.97
C ASP A 46 11.81 -17.79 4.01
N ASP A 47 12.02 -17.23 5.20
CA ASP A 47 12.79 -16.01 5.45
C ASP A 47 12.23 -14.71 4.83
N ILE A 48 11.00 -14.72 4.30
CA ILE A 48 10.26 -13.53 3.86
C ILE A 48 9.03 -13.31 4.73
N ALA A 49 8.83 -12.08 5.19
CA ALA A 49 7.64 -11.69 5.95
C ALA A 49 6.93 -10.51 5.29
N PHE A 50 5.60 -10.59 5.22
CA PHE A 50 4.74 -9.50 4.80
C PHE A 50 4.09 -8.85 6.01
N LEU A 51 4.34 -7.54 6.19
CA LEU A 51 3.82 -6.75 7.29
C LEU A 51 2.85 -5.69 6.73
N HIS A 52 1.56 -5.87 7.01
CA HIS A 52 0.52 -4.92 6.62
C HIS A 52 0.20 -3.99 7.79
N LEU A 53 0.63 -2.74 7.66
CA LEU A 53 0.26 -1.70 8.61
C LEU A 53 -1.10 -1.11 8.23
N THR A 54 -1.89 -0.81 9.24
CA THR A 54 -3.23 -0.23 9.10
C THR A 54 -3.23 1.22 9.61
N ALA A 55 -4.37 1.91 9.47
CA ALA A 55 -4.55 3.24 10.05
C ALA A 55 -4.32 3.28 11.57
N ARG A 56 -4.45 2.14 12.28
CA ARG A 56 -4.22 2.04 13.73
C ARG A 56 -2.73 2.14 14.09
N ASP A 57 -1.86 1.79 13.17
CA ASP A 57 -0.41 1.76 13.36
C ASP A 57 0.25 3.11 13.05
N VAL A 58 -0.56 4.09 12.62
CA VAL A 58 -0.08 5.37 12.11
C VAL A 58 -0.16 6.44 13.18
N VAL A 59 1.00 6.81 13.73
CA VAL A 59 1.12 7.93 14.68
C VAL A 59 1.16 9.24 13.91
N ARG A 60 0.16 10.11 14.13
CA ARG A 60 0.09 11.45 13.54
C ARG A 60 -0.11 12.49 14.62
N HIS A 61 0.37 13.70 14.34
CA HIS A 61 0.06 14.86 15.15
C HIS A 61 -1.47 15.07 15.25
N ARG A 62 -1.99 15.46 16.42
CA ARG A 62 -3.44 15.59 16.67
C ARG A 62 -4.16 16.48 15.64
N LEU A 63 -3.51 17.57 15.22
CA LEU A 63 -4.07 18.46 14.19
C LEU A 63 -4.19 17.75 12.84
N VAL A 64 -3.17 17.00 12.43
CA VAL A 64 -3.18 16.25 11.16
C VAL A 64 -4.28 15.19 11.17
N GLY A 65 -4.45 14.48 12.28
CA GLY A 65 -5.56 13.53 12.43
C GLY A 65 -6.94 14.18 12.26
N ARG A 66 -7.14 15.38 12.84
CA ARG A 66 -8.38 16.15 12.66
C ARG A 66 -8.60 16.61 11.22
N ILE A 67 -7.53 17.02 10.53
CA ILE A 67 -7.60 17.42 9.12
C ILE A 67 -8.03 16.23 8.26
N VAL A 68 -7.38 15.07 8.42
CA VAL A 68 -7.69 13.85 7.67
C VAL A 68 -9.13 13.42 7.90
N ALA A 69 -9.58 13.37 9.16
CA ALA A 69 -10.96 13.01 9.48
C ALA A 69 -12.00 13.95 8.87
N ALA A 70 -11.69 15.25 8.71
CA ALA A 70 -12.58 16.19 8.05
C ALA A 70 -12.69 15.93 6.54
N TYR A 71 -11.58 15.58 5.88
CA TYR A 71 -11.60 15.18 4.46
C TYR A 71 -12.34 13.85 4.26
N ASP A 72 -12.07 12.85 5.09
CA ASP A 72 -12.75 11.54 5.00
C ASP A 72 -14.28 11.68 5.12
N GLN A 73 -14.76 12.56 6.01
CA GLN A 73 -16.19 12.86 6.16
C GLN A 73 -16.77 13.57 4.93
N TYR A 74 -16.02 14.51 4.36
CA TYR A 74 -16.42 15.21 3.15
C TYR A 74 -16.54 14.25 1.96
N ASP A 75 -15.53 13.41 1.73
CA ASP A 75 -15.51 12.45 0.62
C ASP A 75 -16.62 11.40 0.76
N SER A 76 -16.83 10.86 1.97
CA SER A 76 -17.91 9.91 2.26
C SER A 76 -19.30 10.50 1.97
N ALA A 77 -19.52 11.78 2.31
CA ALA A 77 -20.77 12.47 2.01
C ALA A 77 -20.97 12.65 0.50
N GLN A 78 -19.91 12.95 -0.25
CA GLN A 78 -19.96 13.07 -1.71
C GLN A 78 -20.28 11.73 -2.39
N GLU A 79 -19.70 10.63 -1.93
CA GLU A 79 -19.98 9.28 -2.46
C GLU A 79 -21.44 8.88 -2.24
N ALA A 80 -21.98 9.12 -1.04
CA ALA A 80 -23.39 8.85 -0.73
C ALA A 80 -24.35 9.67 -1.62
N GLN A 81 -24.01 10.92 -1.92
CA GLN A 81 -24.79 11.78 -2.80
C GLN A 81 -24.79 11.28 -4.26
N ARG A 82 -23.64 10.78 -4.74
CA ARG A 82 -23.48 10.20 -6.08
C ARG A 82 -24.20 8.86 -6.22
N GLY A 83 -24.19 8.03 -5.18
CA GLY A 83 -24.92 6.75 -5.15
C GLY A 83 -26.44 6.90 -5.18
N ARG A 84 -26.98 8.02 -4.69
CA ARG A 84 -28.43 8.34 -4.73
C ARG A 84 -28.95 8.82 -6.08
N HIS A 85 -28.05 9.19 -7.01
CA HIS A 85 -28.40 9.67 -8.36
C HIS A 85 -28.25 8.59 -9.44
N LYS A 86 -27.89 7.36 -9.06
CA LYS A 86 -27.96 6.17 -9.92
C LYS A 86 -29.17 5.33 -9.53
#